data_AF-A0A2V8P1J3-F1
#
_entry.id   AF-A0A2V8P1J3-F1
#
_cell.length_a   1.000
_cell.length_b   1.000
_cell.length_c   1.000
_cell.angle_alpha   90.00
_cell.angle_beta   90.00
_cell.angle_gamma   90.00
#
_symmetry.space_group_name_H-M   'P 1'
#
loop_
_entity.id
_entity.type
_entity.pdbx_description
1 polymer ?
#
loop_
_entity_poly.entity_id
_entity_poly.type
_entity_poly.pdbx_seq_one_letter_code
_entity_poly.pdbx_strand_id
1 'polypeptide(L)'
;MFIKRITLTTLIALAVLLMTASSALPAQQGDQLREEFHQSYPIAADGRVSLGNINGSVHIAGWDRNEVKVDAVKTAYTRERLDEAKIDVRSDADSIRIQTEYPNRSQTFTNGEGRANNPATVEYTLTVPRNARLDSIELINGNLDIEGVAGDVKASAINGRLSARGLTGATKLSTINGSLEAAFDRLDVSKPISVGSVNGGVSLTIPSDANAQLKANTVHGAIRNDFGLPVRDGEYVGHELAGQLGQGGVLIKLGNVNGSITIHHAADGRPLSHATSFLAEKMKDKDKDKDKDDMIDDRAEARRAAREAAGEAMRAQAEVRRAQAEAMSAQRIAQLQAQRAQAESGRDAQRIAQQVSRQEAIRARDEAKRAAREAVTANREGMNSLRLVERDSKTYQVSGMPHLNLQTFDGYIAVHAWDKQEVQVTSSKRAATEQEMRGINIRSSQTGSDINIAADFDKNFAAKVGGMETTNALVSFDVYVPRNSNVRLTSGDGHIELEGINGNLELNTSDGRIEVRDSNGRLTAKTGDGRIEVENFNGSVEVNTGDGRINLGGRFEQLNARTGGGSIVLTLPQDFNATIETDSNSVNNEGLTLTEEQGSSRRLKRWKIGQGGPVLTLHAGEGRIIVRRAGQ
;
A
#
# COMPACT_ATOMS: atom_id res chain seq x y z
N MET A 1 -67.37 47.48 -30.45
CA MET A 1 -68.34 46.93 -29.49
C MET A 1 -68.39 45.41 -29.71
N PHE A 2 -67.90 44.61 -28.74
CA PHE A 2 -68.09 43.13 -28.58
C PHE A 2 -67.66 42.21 -29.77
N ILE A 3 -67.30 40.92 -29.71
CA ILE A 3 -67.07 39.79 -28.79
C ILE A 3 -66.32 38.74 -29.65
N LYS A 4 -65.14 38.19 -29.30
CA LYS A 4 -64.85 37.01 -28.42
C LYS A 4 -65.08 35.63 -29.11
N ARG A 5 -64.04 34.76 -29.10
CA ARG A 5 -63.97 33.36 -28.54
C ARG A 5 -63.04 32.40 -29.32
N ILE A 6 -61.90 31.94 -28.74
CA ILE A 6 -61.64 30.74 -27.87
C ILE A 6 -61.51 29.46 -28.72
N THR A 7 -60.59 28.48 -28.60
CA THR A 7 -59.29 28.16 -27.98
C THR A 7 -59.28 26.65 -27.64
N LEU A 8 -58.07 26.10 -27.69
CA LEU A 8 -57.58 24.72 -27.57
C LEU A 8 -57.57 24.19 -26.11
N THR A 9 -57.67 22.87 -25.93
CA THR A 9 -57.47 22.09 -24.69
C THR A 9 -56.35 21.02 -24.86
N THR A 10 -55.73 20.35 -23.88
CA THR A 10 -55.03 20.59 -22.59
C THR A 10 -54.57 19.20 -22.09
N LEU A 11 -53.37 19.03 -21.46
CA LEU A 11 -53.09 18.27 -20.20
C LEU A 11 -51.58 17.88 -20.08
N ILE A 12 -50.99 17.62 -18.90
CA ILE A 12 -50.51 18.46 -17.77
C ILE A 12 -49.55 17.56 -16.93
N ALA A 13 -48.46 18.12 -16.38
CA ALA A 13 -47.87 17.88 -15.04
C ALA A 13 -46.48 18.55 -14.99
N LEU A 14 -46.21 19.76 -14.47
CA LEU A 14 -46.40 20.40 -13.15
C LEU A 14 -45.46 19.90 -12.03
N ALA A 15 -44.35 20.62 -11.82
CA ALA A 15 -43.63 20.69 -10.55
C ALA A 15 -43.55 22.18 -10.15
N VAL A 16 -44.19 22.51 -9.02
CA VAL A 16 -44.38 23.86 -8.49
C VAL A 16 -43.27 24.19 -7.49
N LEU A 17 -42.75 25.40 -7.66
CA LEU A 17 -41.88 26.15 -6.77
C LEU A 17 -42.59 26.44 -5.43
N LEU A 18 -42.02 26.01 -4.30
CA LEU A 18 -42.45 26.42 -2.97
C LEU A 18 -41.25 27.03 -2.23
N MET A 19 -41.14 28.36 -2.32
CA MET A 19 -40.36 29.17 -1.39
C MET A 19 -41.16 29.34 -0.10
N THR A 20 -40.77 28.65 0.95
CA THR A 20 -41.19 28.99 2.32
C THR A 20 -40.01 29.66 3.01
N ALA A 21 -40.09 30.99 3.14
CA ALA A 21 -39.23 31.75 4.03
C ALA A 21 -39.63 31.45 5.49
N SER A 22 -38.85 30.62 6.17
CA SER A 22 -38.91 30.49 7.62
C SER A 22 -37.83 31.38 8.23
N SER A 23 -38.26 32.47 8.84
CA SER A 23 -37.43 33.31 9.69
C SER A 23 -37.04 32.54 10.95
N ALA A 24 -35.79 32.08 11.02
CA ALA A 24 -35.14 31.60 12.24
C ALA A 24 -33.81 32.36 12.43
N LEU A 25 -33.55 32.68 13.70
CA LEU A 25 -32.56 33.62 14.24
C LEU A 25 -31.12 33.46 13.70
N PRO A 26 -30.31 34.54 13.70
CA PRO A 26 -28.93 34.48 13.22
C PRO A 26 -28.07 33.71 14.22
N ALA A 27 -27.65 32.50 13.85
CA ALA A 27 -26.52 31.84 14.48
C ALA A 27 -25.24 32.38 13.81
N GLN A 28 -24.50 33.23 14.53
CA GLN A 28 -23.15 33.62 14.13
C GLN A 28 -22.22 32.40 14.17
N GLN A 29 -21.92 31.83 12.99
CA GLN A 29 -20.78 30.95 12.76
C GLN A 29 -20.15 31.39 11.44
N GLY A 30 -18.86 31.74 11.45
CA GLY A 30 -18.19 32.42 10.32
C GLY A 30 -18.35 31.68 8.98
N ASP A 31 -18.85 32.40 7.98
CA ASP A 31 -19.24 31.90 6.65
C ASP A 31 -18.11 31.12 5.94
N GLN A 32 -18.20 29.80 5.97
CA GLN A 32 -17.53 28.95 4.98
C GLN A 32 -18.44 28.81 3.75
N LEU A 33 -17.87 29.04 2.57
CA LEU A 33 -18.53 28.73 1.30
C LEU A 33 -18.61 27.22 1.12
N ARG A 34 -19.74 26.76 0.61
CA ARG A 34 -20.06 25.36 0.36
C ARG A 34 -20.46 25.18 -1.10
N GLU A 35 -19.93 24.14 -1.72
CA GLU A 35 -20.33 23.70 -3.06
C GLU A 35 -20.56 22.20 -3.03
N GLU A 36 -21.64 21.78 -3.68
CA GLU A 36 -22.05 20.38 -3.69
C GLU A 36 -21.92 19.83 -5.10
N PHE A 37 -21.40 18.60 -5.18
CA PHE A 37 -21.26 17.84 -6.40
C PHE A 37 -22.06 16.55 -6.23
N HIS A 38 -23.03 16.33 -7.11
CA HIS A 38 -23.90 15.16 -7.08
C HIS A 38 -23.94 14.55 -8.46
N GLN A 39 -23.31 13.39 -8.62
CA GLN A 39 -23.32 12.70 -9.91
C GLN A 39 -23.35 11.18 -9.74
N SER A 40 -24.10 10.53 -10.61
CA SER A 40 -24.21 9.08 -10.66
C SER A 40 -23.58 8.54 -11.92
N TYR A 41 -22.80 7.47 -11.78
CA TYR A 41 -22.08 6.84 -12.87
C TYR A 41 -22.48 5.36 -12.96
N PRO A 42 -22.99 4.89 -14.10
CA PRO A 42 -23.29 3.48 -14.28
C PRO A 42 -21.99 2.66 -14.25
N ILE A 43 -22.02 1.52 -13.59
CA ILE A 43 -20.87 0.60 -13.50
C ILE A 43 -21.37 -0.83 -13.33
N ALA A 44 -20.59 -1.82 -13.77
CA ALA A 44 -20.82 -3.22 -13.44
C ALA A 44 -20.96 -3.45 -11.93
N ALA A 45 -21.75 -4.45 -11.53
CA ALA A 45 -22.02 -4.77 -10.13
C ALA A 45 -20.75 -5.14 -9.33
N ASP A 46 -19.73 -5.69 -10.01
CA ASP A 46 -18.40 -6.06 -9.51
C ASP A 46 -17.29 -5.10 -9.99
N GLY A 47 -17.72 -3.93 -10.49
CA GLY A 47 -16.86 -2.88 -11.01
C GLY A 47 -15.90 -2.34 -9.96
N ARG A 48 -14.80 -1.76 -10.44
CA ARG A 48 -13.72 -1.26 -9.60
C ARG A 48 -13.95 0.20 -9.24
N VAL A 49 -13.88 0.51 -7.96
CA VAL A 49 -13.98 1.87 -7.43
C VAL A 49 -12.63 2.25 -6.84
N SER A 50 -12.13 3.42 -7.22
CA SER A 50 -10.94 4.02 -6.62
C SER A 50 -11.20 5.46 -6.25
N LEU A 51 -10.73 5.87 -5.08
CA LEU A 51 -10.87 7.23 -4.57
C LEU A 51 -9.53 7.66 -3.97
N GLY A 52 -9.01 8.79 -4.43
CA GLY A 52 -7.90 9.50 -3.80
C GLY A 52 -8.39 10.83 -3.25
N ASN A 53 -8.33 11.00 -1.93
CA ASN A 53 -8.67 12.27 -1.28
C ASN A 53 -7.60 12.72 -0.28
N ILE A 54 -7.33 14.02 -0.26
CA ILE A 54 -6.32 14.59 0.63
C ILE A 54 -6.95 15.10 1.92
N ASN A 55 -8.04 15.86 1.83
CA ASN A 55 -8.69 16.47 2.99
C ASN A 55 -10.20 16.24 2.95
N GLY A 56 -10.73 15.72 4.04
CA GLY A 56 -12.17 15.51 4.24
C GLY A 56 -12.50 14.04 4.41
N SER A 57 -13.51 13.78 5.23
CA SER A 57 -13.94 12.41 5.52
C SER A 57 -14.55 11.76 4.29
N VAL A 58 -14.41 10.44 4.24
CA VAL A 58 -14.94 9.60 3.17
C VAL A 58 -15.86 8.58 3.80
N HIS A 59 -17.10 8.57 3.35
CA HIS A 59 -18.11 7.59 3.72
C HIS A 59 -18.47 6.78 2.48
N ILE A 60 -18.30 5.46 2.53
CA ILE A 60 -18.62 4.55 1.44
C ILE A 60 -19.68 3.57 1.93
N ALA A 61 -20.82 3.51 1.24
CA ALA A 61 -21.93 2.63 1.59
C ALA A 61 -22.31 1.72 0.40
N GLY A 62 -22.49 0.43 0.67
CA GLY A 62 -22.97 -0.55 -0.32
C GLY A 62 -24.49 -0.52 -0.53
N TRP A 63 -24.95 -0.59 -1.79
CA TRP A 63 -26.38 -0.72 -2.17
C TRP A 63 -26.61 -1.72 -3.30
N ASP A 64 -27.88 -1.99 -3.62
CA ASP A 64 -28.27 -3.01 -4.59
C ASP A 64 -28.52 -2.45 -6.00
N ARG A 65 -27.80 -1.39 -6.39
CA ARG A 65 -27.86 -0.78 -7.72
C ARG A 65 -26.50 -0.83 -8.43
N ASN A 66 -26.53 -0.99 -9.75
CA ASN A 66 -25.35 -1.04 -10.63
C ASN A 66 -24.94 0.36 -11.08
N GLU A 67 -24.77 1.25 -10.12
CA GLU A 67 -24.30 2.62 -10.32
C GLU A 67 -23.53 3.07 -9.08
N VAL A 68 -22.59 3.98 -9.25
CA VAL A 68 -21.90 4.66 -8.15
C VAL A 68 -22.43 6.07 -8.06
N LYS A 69 -23.05 6.40 -6.91
CA LYS A 69 -23.44 7.77 -6.57
C LYS A 69 -22.28 8.44 -5.87
N VAL A 70 -21.80 9.54 -6.45
CA VAL A 70 -20.75 10.39 -5.92
C VAL A 70 -21.40 11.67 -5.43
N ASP A 71 -21.60 11.76 -4.11
CA ASP A 71 -21.96 13.01 -3.45
C ASP A 71 -20.68 13.57 -2.80
N ALA A 72 -20.29 14.78 -3.17
CA ALA A 72 -19.15 15.45 -2.56
C ALA A 72 -19.54 16.85 -2.09
N VAL A 73 -19.14 17.21 -0.89
CA VAL A 73 -19.33 18.55 -0.33
C VAL A 73 -17.97 19.19 -0.19
N LYS A 74 -17.76 20.24 -0.99
CA LYS A 74 -16.58 21.10 -0.93
C LYS A 74 -16.88 22.22 0.06
N THR A 75 -15.98 22.47 1.00
CA THR A 75 -16.07 23.59 1.93
C THR A 75 -14.76 24.37 1.97
N ALA A 76 -14.85 25.70 1.93
CA ALA A 76 -13.69 26.59 2.01
C ALA A 76 -14.12 27.99 2.47
N TYR A 77 -13.19 28.79 2.98
CA TYR A 77 -13.49 30.15 3.45
C TYR A 77 -13.60 31.20 2.33
N THR A 78 -13.05 30.91 1.15
CA THR A 78 -13.08 31.81 -0.01
C THR A 78 -13.43 31.05 -1.28
N ARG A 79 -14.03 31.76 -2.25
CA ARG A 79 -14.54 31.12 -3.47
C ARG A 79 -13.40 30.55 -4.33
N GLU A 80 -12.28 31.25 -4.35
CA GLU A 80 -11.04 30.83 -5.00
C GLU A 80 -10.55 29.47 -4.46
N ARG A 81 -10.56 29.29 -3.14
CA ARG A 81 -10.20 28.02 -2.49
C ARG A 81 -11.17 26.90 -2.80
N LEU A 82 -12.45 27.22 -2.87
CA LEU A 82 -13.47 26.27 -3.24
C LEU A 82 -13.26 25.78 -4.68
N ASP A 83 -12.92 26.69 -5.60
CA ASP A 83 -12.70 26.37 -7.02
C ASP A 83 -11.34 25.65 -7.26
N GLU A 84 -10.40 25.71 -6.31
CA GLU A 84 -9.16 24.93 -6.34
C GLU A 84 -9.40 23.43 -6.20
N ALA A 85 -10.28 22.97 -5.30
CA ALA A 85 -10.57 21.54 -5.21
C ALA A 85 -11.31 21.04 -6.47
N LYS A 86 -10.57 20.42 -7.39
CA LYS A 86 -11.11 19.85 -8.62
C LYS A 86 -11.33 18.37 -8.44
N ILE A 87 -12.56 17.93 -8.62
CA ILE A 87 -12.91 16.52 -8.56
C ILE A 87 -12.80 15.98 -9.99
N ASP A 88 -11.73 15.25 -10.31
CA ASP A 88 -11.59 14.50 -11.58
C ASP A 88 -12.26 13.14 -11.40
N VAL A 89 -13.32 12.89 -12.17
CA VAL A 89 -14.00 11.59 -12.20
C VAL A 89 -13.84 10.98 -13.58
N ARG A 90 -13.15 9.84 -13.63
CA ARG A 90 -13.04 9.02 -14.82
C ARG A 90 -13.86 7.77 -14.61
N SER A 91 -14.87 7.57 -15.45
CA SER A 91 -15.74 6.40 -15.40
C SER A 91 -15.78 5.70 -16.74
N ASP A 92 -15.84 4.39 -16.68
CA ASP A 92 -16.14 3.47 -17.77
C ASP A 92 -17.11 2.39 -17.25
N ALA A 93 -17.45 1.40 -18.08
CA ALA A 93 -18.42 0.38 -17.72
C ALA A 93 -17.97 -0.53 -16.55
N ASP A 94 -16.66 -0.69 -16.34
CA ASP A 94 -16.07 -1.63 -15.38
C ASP A 94 -15.30 -0.94 -14.25
N SER A 95 -15.02 0.36 -14.37
CA SER A 95 -14.26 1.11 -13.37
C SER A 95 -14.67 2.57 -13.22
N ILE A 96 -14.55 3.08 -12.00
CA ILE A 96 -14.62 4.50 -11.67
C ILE A 96 -13.41 4.88 -10.82
N ARG A 97 -12.74 5.96 -11.23
CA ARG A 97 -11.64 6.58 -10.50
C ARG A 97 -12.02 8.01 -10.19
N ILE A 98 -12.05 8.34 -8.90
CA ILE A 98 -12.33 9.66 -8.37
C ILE A 98 -11.03 10.17 -7.76
N GLN A 99 -10.57 11.34 -8.19
CA GLN A 99 -9.37 11.97 -7.67
C GLN A 99 -9.68 13.43 -7.36
N THR A 100 -9.48 13.83 -6.11
CA THR A 100 -9.43 15.26 -5.79
C THR A 100 -8.05 15.78 -6.17
N GLU A 101 -8.01 16.66 -7.18
CA GLU A 101 -6.84 17.43 -7.55
C GLU A 101 -6.91 18.82 -6.93
N TYR A 102 -5.82 19.23 -6.30
CA TYR A 102 -5.63 20.59 -5.83
C TYR A 102 -4.57 21.25 -6.73
N PRO A 103 -4.88 22.30 -7.50
CA PRO A 103 -3.92 23.02 -8.30
C PRO A 103 -2.80 23.52 -7.41
N ASN A 104 -1.60 23.54 -7.97
CA ASN A 104 -0.35 23.69 -7.25
C ASN A 104 -0.07 25.13 -6.74
N ARG A 105 -1.11 25.87 -6.34
CA ARG A 105 -1.10 27.31 -6.16
C ARG A 105 -1.81 27.70 -4.87
N SER A 106 -1.00 27.82 -3.82
CA SER A 106 -1.35 28.28 -2.48
C SER A 106 -1.99 27.23 -1.57
N GLN A 107 -1.54 27.14 -0.31
CA GLN A 107 -2.18 26.46 0.81
C GLN A 107 -2.16 27.37 2.05
N THR A 108 -2.15 28.70 1.87
CA THR A 108 -2.37 29.68 2.95
C THR A 108 -3.60 29.36 3.79
N PHE A 109 -3.42 29.09 5.08
CA PHE A 109 -4.50 28.92 6.05
C PHE A 109 -5.02 30.25 6.60
N THR A 110 -4.43 31.38 6.19
CA THR A 110 -4.90 32.72 6.52
C THR A 110 -4.76 33.68 5.33
N ASN A 111 -5.65 34.66 5.21
CA ASN A 111 -5.45 35.82 4.34
C ASN A 111 -4.49 36.83 5.02
N GLY A 112 -3.99 37.83 4.28
CA GLY A 112 -3.05 38.85 4.79
C GLY A 112 -3.59 39.71 5.94
N GLU A 113 -4.84 39.48 6.37
CA GLU A 113 -5.53 40.15 7.48
C GLU A 113 -5.74 39.21 8.69
N GLY A 114 -5.19 37.98 8.67
CA GLY A 114 -5.30 37.02 9.79
C GLY A 114 -6.59 36.22 9.84
N ARG A 115 -7.44 36.23 8.80
CA ARG A 115 -8.67 35.41 8.70
C ARG A 115 -8.39 34.06 8.08
N ALA A 116 -9.04 32.99 8.54
CA ALA A 116 -8.86 31.63 8.04
C ALA A 116 -9.10 31.53 6.51
N ASN A 117 -8.18 30.91 5.77
CA ASN A 117 -8.21 30.73 4.32
C ASN A 117 -7.85 29.28 3.90
N ASN A 118 -8.17 28.32 4.76
CA ASN A 118 -7.79 26.91 4.62
C ASN A 118 -8.05 26.35 3.22
N PRO A 119 -7.22 25.39 2.74
CA PRO A 119 -7.52 24.62 1.54
C PRO A 119 -8.91 24.01 1.60
N ALA A 120 -9.56 23.85 0.45
CA ALA A 120 -10.89 23.26 0.42
C ALA A 120 -10.88 21.83 0.99
N THR A 121 -11.78 21.58 1.93
CA THR A 121 -12.10 20.24 2.39
C THR A 121 -13.10 19.65 1.41
N VAL A 122 -12.90 18.40 1.00
CA VAL A 122 -13.84 17.66 0.16
C VAL A 122 -14.28 16.42 0.90
N GLU A 123 -15.50 16.46 1.43
CA GLU A 123 -16.11 15.30 2.06
C GLU A 123 -16.82 14.48 1.00
N TYR A 124 -16.54 13.18 0.93
CA TYR A 124 -17.19 12.28 -0.02
C TYR A 124 -18.18 11.37 0.70
N THR A 125 -19.36 11.26 0.14
CA THR A 125 -20.30 10.17 0.39
C THR A 125 -20.47 9.40 -0.91
N LEU A 126 -19.89 8.21 -0.97
CA LEU A 126 -20.01 7.31 -2.11
C LEU A 126 -21.04 6.24 -1.78
N THR A 127 -22.03 6.07 -2.65
CA THR A 127 -22.89 4.88 -2.63
C THR A 127 -22.48 3.97 -3.78
N VAL A 128 -22.00 2.76 -3.48
CA VAL A 128 -21.39 1.85 -4.45
C VAL A 128 -22.18 0.54 -4.53
N PRO A 129 -22.19 -0.16 -5.68
CA PRO A 129 -22.79 -1.50 -5.76
C PRO A 129 -22.24 -2.41 -4.67
N ARG A 130 -23.09 -3.23 -4.04
CA ARG A 130 -22.70 -4.08 -2.91
C ARG A 130 -21.52 -5.01 -3.23
N ASN A 131 -21.44 -5.49 -4.46
CA ASN A 131 -20.37 -6.38 -4.92
C ASN A 131 -19.18 -5.64 -5.56
N ALA A 132 -19.18 -4.30 -5.55
CA ALA A 132 -18.12 -3.50 -6.13
C ALA A 132 -16.80 -3.75 -5.39
N ARG A 133 -15.70 -3.70 -6.15
CA ARG A 133 -14.34 -3.87 -5.61
C ARG A 133 -13.73 -2.51 -5.34
N LEU A 134 -13.36 -2.24 -4.10
CA LEU A 134 -12.67 -1.03 -3.71
C LEU A 134 -11.16 -1.29 -3.85
N ASP A 135 -10.60 -1.07 -5.04
CA ASP A 135 -9.21 -1.46 -5.37
C ASP A 135 -8.15 -0.54 -4.75
N SER A 136 -8.50 0.73 -4.53
CA SER A 136 -7.60 1.76 -3.98
C SER A 136 -8.44 2.90 -3.43
N ILE A 137 -8.70 2.87 -2.12
CA ILE A 137 -9.24 3.99 -1.36
C ILE A 137 -8.12 4.56 -0.52
N GLU A 138 -7.66 5.76 -0.89
CA GLU A 138 -6.51 6.42 -0.30
C GLU A 138 -6.96 7.74 0.30
N LEU A 139 -6.85 7.83 1.63
CA LEU A 139 -7.19 9.03 2.38
C LEU A 139 -5.99 9.52 3.18
N ILE A 140 -5.64 10.80 3.02
CA ILE A 140 -4.53 11.40 3.78
C ILE A 140 -5.05 11.97 5.11
N ASN A 141 -6.02 12.88 5.09
CA ASN A 141 -6.56 13.53 6.28
C ASN A 141 -8.09 13.42 6.34
N GLY A 142 -8.60 12.66 7.29
CA GLY A 142 -10.03 12.48 7.52
C GLY A 142 -10.36 11.09 8.03
N ASN A 143 -11.63 10.87 8.40
CA ASN A 143 -12.09 9.54 8.74
C ASN A 143 -12.53 8.80 7.47
N LEU A 144 -12.22 7.51 7.40
CA LEU A 144 -12.67 6.63 6.34
C LEU A 144 -13.65 5.62 6.93
N ASP A 145 -14.92 5.74 6.57
CA ASP A 145 -15.97 4.81 6.96
C ASP A 145 -16.43 4.01 5.73
N ILE A 146 -16.37 2.69 5.82
CA ILE A 146 -16.82 1.77 4.77
C ILE A 146 -17.89 0.87 5.37
N GLU A 147 -19.07 0.79 4.76
CA GLU A 147 -20.20 0.04 5.29
C GLU A 147 -20.89 -0.82 4.21
N GLY A 148 -21.07 -2.11 4.53
CA GLY A 148 -21.95 -3.01 3.78
C GLY A 148 -21.45 -3.40 2.39
N VAL A 149 -20.12 -3.44 2.19
CA VAL A 149 -19.48 -3.83 0.93
C VAL A 149 -19.08 -5.31 0.97
N ALA A 150 -19.59 -6.08 0.01
CA ALA A 150 -19.34 -7.52 -0.12
C ALA A 150 -18.21 -7.87 -1.10
N GLY A 151 -17.86 -6.93 -2.00
CA GLY A 151 -16.68 -7.04 -2.84
C GLY A 151 -15.37 -6.89 -2.06
N ASP A 152 -14.25 -7.04 -2.75
CA ASP A 152 -12.93 -6.92 -2.13
C ASP A 152 -12.63 -5.46 -1.78
N VAL A 153 -12.02 -5.24 -0.61
CA VAL A 153 -11.75 -3.91 -0.06
C VAL A 153 -10.26 -3.73 0.19
N LYS A 154 -9.66 -2.77 -0.50
CA LYS A 154 -8.32 -2.26 -0.23
C LYS A 154 -8.40 -0.77 0.09
N ALA A 155 -8.11 -0.44 1.33
CA ALA A 155 -8.21 0.92 1.84
C ALA A 155 -7.04 1.27 2.76
N SER A 156 -6.57 2.50 2.64
CA SER A 156 -5.46 3.03 3.42
C SER A 156 -5.79 4.45 3.89
N ALA A 157 -5.53 4.71 5.16
CA ALA A 157 -5.63 6.03 5.77
C ALA A 157 -4.28 6.44 6.38
N ILE A 158 -3.89 7.71 6.25
CA ILE A 158 -2.66 8.19 6.91
C ILE A 158 -3.01 8.78 8.27
N ASN A 159 -3.90 9.78 8.30
CA ASN A 159 -4.31 10.49 9.50
C ASN A 159 -5.83 10.44 9.68
N GLY A 160 -6.28 9.61 10.62
CA GLY A 160 -7.70 9.48 10.96
C GLY A 160 -8.12 8.05 11.26
N ARG A 161 -9.35 7.90 11.75
CA ARG A 161 -9.93 6.58 12.01
C ARG A 161 -10.29 5.92 10.68
N LEU A 162 -9.99 4.63 10.56
CA LEU A 162 -10.53 3.78 9.51
C LEU A 162 -11.51 2.79 10.16
N SER A 163 -12.79 2.92 9.83
CA SER A 163 -13.85 1.98 10.26
C SER A 163 -14.42 1.27 9.04
N ALA A 164 -14.39 -0.05 9.04
CA ALA A 164 -14.94 -0.85 7.96
C ALA A 164 -15.88 -1.93 8.53
N ARG A 165 -17.18 -1.80 8.27
CA ARG A 165 -18.24 -2.63 8.85
C ARG A 165 -19.05 -3.36 7.78
N GLY A 166 -19.56 -4.55 8.12
CA GLY A 166 -20.39 -5.35 7.21
C GLY A 166 -19.61 -5.91 6.02
N LEU A 167 -18.34 -6.28 6.23
CA LEU A 167 -17.46 -6.79 5.18
C LEU A 167 -17.68 -8.29 4.95
N THR A 168 -17.54 -8.74 3.70
CA THR A 168 -17.53 -10.18 3.35
C THR A 168 -16.49 -10.57 2.28
N GLY A 169 -15.83 -9.59 1.67
CA GLY A 169 -14.80 -9.79 0.64
C GLY A 169 -13.40 -9.98 1.19
N ALA A 170 -12.42 -10.08 0.27
CA ALA A 170 -11.00 -10.04 0.65
C ALA A 170 -10.67 -8.62 1.08
N THR A 171 -9.95 -8.48 2.19
CA THR A 171 -9.81 -7.18 2.85
C THR A 171 -8.36 -6.91 3.17
N LYS A 172 -7.84 -5.78 2.68
CA LYS A 172 -6.54 -5.21 3.09
C LYS A 172 -6.78 -3.78 3.59
N LEU A 173 -6.67 -3.58 4.89
CA LEU A 173 -6.84 -2.28 5.54
C LEU A 173 -5.55 -1.88 6.23
N SER A 174 -5.10 -0.65 6.02
CA SER A 174 -3.95 -0.10 6.72
C SER A 174 -4.18 1.32 7.21
N THR A 175 -3.62 1.64 8.38
CA THR A 175 -3.55 3.01 8.87
C THR A 175 -2.19 3.34 9.48
N ILE A 176 -1.74 4.60 9.37
CA ILE A 176 -0.47 5.03 9.98
C ILE A 176 -0.75 5.64 11.35
N ASN A 177 -1.59 6.68 11.42
CA ASN A 177 -1.93 7.40 12.64
C ASN A 177 -3.45 7.42 12.83
N GLY A 178 -3.96 6.44 13.59
CA GLY A 178 -5.38 6.33 13.88
C GLY A 178 -5.80 4.93 14.30
N SER A 179 -6.97 4.81 14.92
CA SER A 179 -7.53 3.49 15.23
C SER A 179 -8.11 2.84 13.97
N LEU A 180 -7.90 1.54 13.84
CA LEU A 180 -8.48 0.73 12.77
C LEU A 180 -9.51 -0.23 13.37
N GLU A 181 -10.76 -0.12 12.92
CA GLU A 181 -11.85 -1.01 13.30
C GLU A 181 -12.35 -1.75 12.06
N ALA A 182 -12.35 -3.08 12.09
CA ALA A 182 -12.87 -3.92 11.02
C ALA A 182 -13.90 -4.91 11.57
N ALA A 183 -15.09 -4.96 10.97
CA ALA A 183 -16.15 -5.89 11.36
C ALA A 183 -16.67 -6.66 10.13
N PHE A 184 -16.67 -8.00 10.25
CA PHE A 184 -17.08 -8.92 9.19
C PHE A 184 -18.41 -9.58 9.54
N ASP A 185 -19.35 -9.57 8.60
CA ASP A 185 -20.63 -10.30 8.75
C ASP A 185 -20.46 -11.78 8.44
N ARG A 186 -19.55 -12.08 7.51
CA ARG A 186 -19.23 -13.44 7.08
C ARG A 186 -17.79 -13.53 6.61
N LEU A 187 -17.15 -14.64 6.94
CA LEU A 187 -15.82 -14.99 6.46
C LEU A 187 -15.93 -15.97 5.30
N ASP A 188 -15.18 -15.72 4.24
CA ASP A 188 -15.04 -16.63 3.10
C ASP A 188 -13.64 -17.25 3.13
N VAL A 189 -13.58 -18.59 3.08
CA VAL A 189 -12.33 -19.37 3.20
C VAL A 189 -11.32 -19.00 2.10
N SER A 190 -11.78 -18.54 0.95
CA SER A 190 -10.93 -18.18 -0.20
C SER A 190 -10.39 -16.75 -0.17
N LYS A 191 -10.88 -15.90 0.76
CA LYS A 191 -10.64 -14.46 0.73
C LYS A 191 -9.80 -13.99 1.92
N PRO A 192 -8.49 -13.74 1.76
CA PRO A 192 -7.61 -13.40 2.87
C PRO A 192 -7.96 -12.04 3.48
N ILE A 193 -7.68 -11.90 4.78
CA ILE A 193 -7.91 -10.67 5.54
C ILE A 193 -6.57 -10.23 6.14
N SER A 194 -6.15 -9.01 5.80
CA SER A 194 -4.98 -8.34 6.37
C SER A 194 -5.39 -6.97 6.91
N VAL A 195 -5.10 -6.73 8.18
CA VAL A 195 -5.42 -5.48 8.86
C VAL A 195 -4.20 -5.00 9.63
N GLY A 196 -3.73 -3.78 9.34
CA GLY A 196 -2.48 -3.25 9.84
C GLY A 196 -2.59 -1.83 10.39
N SER A 197 -1.83 -1.53 11.44
CA SER A 197 -1.63 -0.16 11.93
C SER A 197 -0.17 0.08 12.31
N VAL A 198 0.29 1.33 12.23
CA VAL A 198 1.60 1.72 12.80
C VAL A 198 1.42 2.30 14.20
N ASN A 199 0.63 3.38 14.33
CA ASN A 199 0.36 4.07 15.58
C ASN A 199 -1.15 4.16 15.81
N GLY A 200 -1.68 3.20 16.56
CA GLY A 200 -3.12 3.08 16.79
C GLY A 200 -3.54 1.69 17.25
N GLY A 201 -4.74 1.60 17.82
CA GLY A 201 -5.35 0.32 18.17
C GLY A 201 -5.96 -0.35 16.93
N VAL A 202 -5.78 -1.67 16.82
CA VAL A 202 -6.47 -2.50 15.82
C VAL A 202 -7.55 -3.29 16.52
N SER A 203 -8.80 -3.14 16.08
CA SER A 203 -9.95 -3.90 16.57
C SER A 203 -10.57 -4.68 15.41
N LEU A 204 -10.60 -6.00 15.55
CA LEU A 204 -11.23 -6.90 14.59
C LEU A 204 -12.44 -7.56 15.24
N THR A 205 -13.62 -7.47 14.62
CA THR A 205 -14.82 -8.23 14.99
C THR A 205 -15.15 -9.25 13.90
N ILE A 206 -15.24 -10.52 14.28
CA ILE A 206 -15.60 -11.63 13.38
C ILE A 206 -16.80 -12.42 13.94
N PRO A 207 -17.56 -13.16 13.13
CA PRO A 207 -18.68 -13.97 13.60
C PRO A 207 -18.28 -14.94 14.72
N SER A 208 -19.17 -15.20 15.68
CA SER A 208 -18.83 -16.07 16.82
C SER A 208 -18.49 -17.50 16.39
N ASP A 209 -19.13 -17.97 15.32
CA ASP A 209 -18.94 -19.30 14.70
C ASP A 209 -17.88 -19.32 13.58
N ALA A 210 -16.98 -18.33 13.56
CA ALA A 210 -15.94 -18.18 12.53
C ALA A 210 -15.01 -19.40 12.43
N ASN A 211 -14.71 -19.83 11.21
CA ASN A 211 -13.65 -20.80 10.91
C ASN A 211 -12.47 -20.06 10.27
N ALA A 212 -11.39 -19.88 11.02
CA ALA A 212 -10.26 -19.05 10.59
C ALA A 212 -8.93 -19.50 11.20
N GLN A 213 -7.83 -19.16 10.55
CA GLN A 213 -6.51 -19.15 11.16
C GLN A 213 -6.17 -17.70 11.54
N LEU A 214 -5.92 -17.46 12.81
CA LEU A 214 -5.56 -16.15 13.34
C LEU A 214 -4.04 -16.07 13.50
N LYS A 215 -3.45 -15.00 12.96
CA LYS A 215 -2.09 -14.57 13.27
C LYS A 215 -2.13 -13.09 13.60
N ALA A 216 -1.72 -12.73 14.82
CA ALA A 216 -1.63 -11.35 15.26
C ALA A 216 -0.25 -11.08 15.87
N ASN A 217 0.33 -9.92 15.53
CA ASN A 217 1.60 -9.48 16.08
C ASN A 217 1.60 -7.98 16.35
N THR A 218 2.09 -7.58 17.52
CA THR A 218 2.34 -6.17 17.86
C THR A 218 3.72 -6.02 18.49
N VAL A 219 4.43 -4.92 18.24
CA VAL A 219 5.74 -4.67 18.86
C VAL A 219 5.58 -4.10 20.26
N HIS A 220 4.73 -3.08 20.42
CA HIS A 220 4.39 -2.44 21.69
C HIS A 220 2.87 -2.39 21.86
N GLY A 221 2.35 -3.09 22.87
CA GLY A 221 0.93 -3.11 23.22
C GLY A 221 0.39 -4.52 23.45
N ALA A 222 -0.75 -4.65 24.11
CA ALA A 222 -1.31 -5.97 24.41
C ALA A 222 -2.09 -6.55 23.22
N ILE A 223 -2.05 -7.88 23.07
CA ILE A 223 -3.01 -8.62 22.24
C ILE A 223 -4.10 -9.17 23.16
N ARG A 224 -5.37 -8.95 22.82
CA ARG A 224 -6.52 -9.54 23.52
C ARG A 224 -7.42 -10.22 22.50
N ASN A 225 -8.00 -11.35 22.89
CA ASN A 225 -8.97 -12.05 22.05
C ASN A 225 -10.05 -12.69 22.90
N ASP A 226 -11.29 -12.64 22.42
CA ASP A 226 -12.44 -13.20 23.13
C ASP A 226 -12.58 -14.72 22.90
N PHE A 227 -11.78 -15.30 22.00
CA PHE A 227 -11.81 -16.73 21.66
C PHE A 227 -10.93 -17.60 22.57
N GLY A 228 -10.23 -17.01 23.54
CA GLY A 228 -9.41 -17.75 24.51
C GLY A 228 -8.08 -18.30 23.96
N LEU A 229 -7.59 -17.80 22.81
CA LEU A 229 -6.27 -18.14 22.32
C LEU A 229 -5.17 -17.57 23.23
N PRO A 230 -4.13 -18.35 23.56
CA PRO A 230 -3.01 -17.84 24.34
C PRO A 230 -2.23 -16.82 23.52
N VAL A 231 -1.75 -15.78 24.21
CA VAL A 231 -0.81 -14.79 23.66
C VAL A 231 0.57 -15.16 24.18
N ARG A 232 1.56 -15.25 23.29
CA ARG A 232 2.96 -15.41 23.68
C ARG A 232 3.59 -14.03 23.74
N ASP A 233 4.03 -13.68 24.93
CA ASP A 233 4.88 -12.51 25.14
C ASP A 233 6.31 -12.85 24.69
N GLY A 234 6.92 -11.98 23.89
CA GLY A 234 8.33 -12.03 23.58
C GLY A 234 9.17 -11.78 24.83
N GLU A 235 10.34 -12.41 24.91
CA GLU A 235 11.23 -12.34 26.09
C GLU A 235 11.77 -10.93 26.37
N TYR A 236 11.66 -10.01 25.39
CA TYR A 236 12.14 -8.62 25.48
C TYR A 236 11.22 -7.58 24.81
N VAL A 237 10.64 -7.89 23.65
CA VAL A 237 9.72 -7.03 22.89
C VAL A 237 8.79 -7.87 22.05
N GLY A 238 7.60 -7.34 21.77
CA GLY A 238 6.62 -7.94 20.88
C GLY A 238 5.71 -8.97 21.55
N HIS A 239 4.47 -8.98 21.12
CA HIS A 239 3.45 -9.96 21.51
C HIS A 239 2.95 -10.64 20.25
N GLU A 240 2.73 -11.94 20.32
CA GLU A 240 2.19 -12.71 19.21
C GLU A 240 1.05 -13.61 19.64
N LEU A 241 0.12 -13.82 18.73
CA LEU A 241 -0.97 -14.77 18.85
C LEU A 241 -1.03 -15.55 17.55
N ALA A 242 -1.02 -16.88 17.65
CA ALA A 242 -1.20 -17.77 16.51
C ALA A 242 -2.09 -18.94 16.90
N GLY A 243 -3.18 -19.13 16.18
CA GLY A 243 -4.12 -20.20 16.47
C GLY A 243 -5.17 -20.40 15.40
N GLN A 244 -5.98 -21.43 15.61
CA GLN A 244 -7.10 -21.82 14.76
C GLN A 244 -8.40 -21.62 15.51
N LEU A 245 -9.41 -21.10 14.81
CA LEU A 245 -10.81 -21.09 15.22
C LEU A 245 -11.59 -22.12 14.41
N GLY A 246 -12.42 -22.90 15.10
CA GLY A 246 -13.26 -23.94 14.49
C GLY A 246 -12.45 -24.98 13.72
N GLN A 247 -12.90 -25.33 12.52
CA GLN A 247 -12.25 -26.31 11.64
C GLN A 247 -11.00 -25.78 10.93
N GLY A 248 -10.66 -24.50 11.14
CA GLY A 248 -9.68 -23.79 10.32
C GLY A 248 -10.28 -23.35 8.99
N GLY A 249 -9.70 -22.32 8.37
CA GLY A 249 -10.30 -21.68 7.21
C GLY A 249 -9.48 -20.51 6.72
N VAL A 250 -10.14 -19.37 6.53
CA VAL A 250 -9.50 -18.14 6.05
C VAL A 250 -8.33 -17.72 6.93
N LEU A 251 -7.25 -17.25 6.32
CA LEU A 251 -6.13 -16.66 7.07
C LEU A 251 -6.41 -15.18 7.35
N ILE A 252 -6.36 -14.84 8.63
CA ILE A 252 -6.50 -13.48 9.13
C ILE A 252 -5.17 -13.05 9.75
N LYS A 253 -4.57 -11.99 9.18
CA LYS A 253 -3.33 -11.39 9.66
C LYS A 253 -3.62 -10.02 10.27
N LEU A 254 -3.17 -9.82 11.50
CA LEU A 254 -3.27 -8.56 12.23
C LEU A 254 -1.87 -8.07 12.59
N GLY A 255 -1.49 -6.91 12.06
CA GLY A 255 -0.19 -6.30 12.32
C GLY A 255 -0.34 -4.99 13.07
N ASN A 256 0.50 -4.77 14.09
CA ASN A 256 0.64 -3.47 14.71
C ASN A 256 2.09 -3.18 15.10
N VAL A 257 2.46 -1.91 15.19
CA VAL A 257 3.77 -1.51 15.74
C VAL A 257 3.56 -0.95 17.15
N ASN A 258 2.78 0.12 17.29
CA ASN A 258 2.50 0.79 18.55
C ASN A 258 0.99 0.86 18.80
N GLY A 259 0.49 -0.05 19.64
CA GLY A 259 -0.90 -0.10 20.08
C GLY A 259 -1.37 -1.52 20.37
N SER A 260 -2.55 -1.63 20.98
CA SER A 260 -3.15 -2.94 21.25
C SER A 260 -3.86 -3.52 20.02
N ILE A 261 -3.85 -4.84 19.92
CA ILE A 261 -4.71 -5.59 19.00
C ILE A 261 -5.80 -6.25 19.83
N THR A 262 -7.06 -6.04 19.46
CA THR A 262 -8.20 -6.69 20.09
C THR A 262 -9.02 -7.45 19.07
N ILE A 263 -9.31 -8.72 19.35
CA ILE A 263 -10.09 -9.61 18.49
C ILE A 263 -11.38 -9.98 19.22
N HIS A 264 -12.50 -9.48 18.71
CA HIS A 264 -13.82 -9.69 19.24
C HIS A 264 -14.61 -10.72 18.45
N HIS A 265 -15.48 -11.45 19.14
CA HIS A 265 -16.57 -12.15 18.48
C HIS A 265 -17.77 -11.20 18.30
N ALA A 266 -18.58 -11.43 17.28
CA ALA A 266 -19.80 -10.67 17.06
C ALA A 266 -20.84 -10.98 18.15
N ALA A 267 -21.67 -10.00 18.51
CA ALA A 267 -22.82 -10.21 19.38
C ALA A 267 -24.01 -10.83 18.59
N ASP A 268 -23.78 -11.97 17.93
CA ASP A 268 -24.66 -12.59 16.93
C ASP A 268 -25.52 -13.76 17.47
N GLY A 269 -25.38 -14.11 18.76
CA GLY A 269 -26.11 -15.20 19.40
C GLY A 269 -25.69 -16.60 18.92
N ARG A 270 -24.63 -16.71 18.12
CA ARG A 270 -24.10 -17.98 17.61
C ARG A 270 -23.15 -18.62 18.63
N PRO A 271 -22.96 -19.95 18.60
CA PRO A 271 -21.97 -20.60 19.45
C PRO A 271 -20.56 -20.09 19.14
N LEU A 272 -19.76 -19.87 20.20
CA LEU A 272 -18.37 -19.45 20.06
C LEU A 272 -17.52 -20.60 19.50
N SER A 273 -16.78 -20.32 18.43
CA SER A 273 -15.88 -21.27 17.79
C SER A 273 -14.80 -21.76 18.76
N HIS A 274 -14.60 -23.08 18.81
CA HIS A 274 -13.50 -23.68 19.55
C HIS A 274 -12.15 -23.19 19.03
N ALA A 275 -11.29 -22.75 19.95
CA ALA A 275 -9.97 -22.25 19.62
C ALA A 275 -8.88 -23.29 19.92
N THR A 276 -8.00 -23.53 18.95
CA THR A 276 -6.81 -24.38 19.10
C THR A 276 -5.56 -23.54 18.90
N SER A 277 -4.71 -23.44 19.93
CA SER A 277 -3.45 -22.72 19.83
C SER A 277 -2.47 -23.42 18.87
N PHE A 278 -1.74 -22.65 18.06
CA PHE A 278 -0.56 -23.13 17.34
C PHE A 278 0.75 -22.84 18.08
N LEU A 279 0.66 -22.10 19.18
CA LEU A 279 1.78 -21.86 20.08
C LEU A 279 1.89 -23.06 21.02
N ALA A 280 3.00 -23.78 20.95
CA ALA A 280 3.28 -24.87 21.89
C ALA A 280 3.35 -24.31 23.31
N GLU A 281 2.58 -24.91 24.23
CA GLU A 281 2.72 -24.62 25.66
C GLU A 281 4.15 -24.95 26.09
N LYS A 282 4.93 -23.94 26.47
CA LYS A 282 6.07 -24.17 27.34
C LYS A 282 5.49 -24.52 28.71
N MET A 283 5.32 -25.82 28.95
CA MET A 283 5.26 -26.35 30.32
C MET A 283 6.49 -25.82 31.07
N LYS A 284 6.24 -24.96 32.07
CA LYS A 284 7.19 -24.74 33.14
C LYS A 284 7.13 -25.99 34.01
N ASP A 285 7.90 -27.02 33.66
CA ASP A 285 8.15 -28.12 34.57
C ASP A 285 9.65 -28.31 34.81
N LYS A 286 9.99 -28.10 36.07
CA LYS A 286 11.17 -28.63 36.74
C LYS A 286 11.00 -30.15 36.85
N ASP A 287 12.13 -30.85 36.71
CA ASP A 287 12.39 -32.20 37.21
C ASP A 287 11.50 -33.35 36.71
N LYS A 288 12.04 -34.20 35.82
CA LYS A 288 12.51 -35.58 36.15
C LYS A 288 12.66 -36.47 34.92
N ASP A 289 13.79 -37.18 34.91
CA ASP A 289 13.99 -38.44 34.22
C ASP A 289 12.89 -39.46 34.57
N LYS A 290 12.32 -40.14 33.56
CA LYS A 290 12.38 -41.61 33.39
C LYS A 290 11.30 -42.14 32.43
N ASP A 291 11.75 -43.16 31.70
CA ASP A 291 11.02 -44.26 31.08
C ASP A 291 10.23 -44.00 29.78
N LYS A 292 10.95 -44.29 28.70
CA LYS A 292 10.42 -44.79 27.43
C LYS A 292 10.29 -46.31 27.55
N ASP A 293 9.13 -46.85 27.23
CA ASP A 293 8.92 -47.96 26.29
C ASP A 293 7.42 -48.31 26.27
N ASP A 294 6.96 -48.92 25.18
CA ASP A 294 5.59 -49.37 24.89
C ASP A 294 4.63 -48.36 24.24
N MET A 295 4.90 -47.96 22.99
CA MET A 295 3.84 -47.52 22.06
C MET A 295 4.26 -47.57 20.57
N ILE A 296 4.89 -48.66 20.14
CA ILE A 296 5.26 -48.90 18.74
C ILE A 296 4.60 -50.21 18.27
N ASP A 297 3.32 -50.20 17.92
CA ASP A 297 2.84 -51.11 16.87
C ASP A 297 1.56 -50.62 16.16
N ASP A 298 0.59 -50.03 16.87
CA ASP A 298 -0.73 -49.69 16.27
C ASP A 298 -0.69 -48.53 15.25
N ARG A 299 0.32 -47.65 15.30
CA ARG A 299 0.41 -46.45 14.44
C ARG A 299 0.95 -46.73 13.03
N ALA A 300 1.52 -47.92 12.81
CA ALA A 300 2.10 -48.31 11.52
C ALA A 300 1.03 -48.76 10.52
N GLU A 301 -0.03 -49.40 11.00
CA GLU A 301 -1.07 -49.99 10.15
C GLU A 301 -2.04 -48.93 9.62
N ALA A 302 -2.46 -47.98 10.48
CA ALA A 302 -3.31 -46.84 10.09
C ALA A 302 -2.65 -45.92 9.03
N ARG A 303 -1.31 -45.81 9.02
CA ARG A 303 -0.56 -45.00 8.05
C ARG A 303 -0.47 -45.62 6.66
N ARG A 304 -0.62 -46.94 6.53
CA ARG A 304 -0.58 -47.63 5.22
C ARG A 304 -1.91 -47.46 4.49
N ALA A 305 -3.03 -47.70 5.16
CA ALA A 305 -4.37 -47.53 4.59
C ALA A 305 -4.64 -46.09 4.10
N ALA A 306 -4.17 -45.08 4.83
CA ALA A 306 -4.34 -43.67 4.43
C ALA A 306 -3.51 -43.26 3.20
N ARG A 307 -2.39 -43.95 2.93
CA ARG A 307 -1.51 -43.65 1.77
C ARG A 307 -2.07 -44.20 0.46
N GLU A 308 -2.76 -45.33 0.50
CA GLU A 308 -3.36 -45.94 -0.69
C GLU A 308 -4.57 -45.14 -1.16
N ALA A 309 -5.47 -44.74 -0.25
CA ALA A 309 -6.62 -43.89 -0.57
C ALA A 309 -6.21 -42.51 -1.14
N ALA A 310 -5.11 -41.92 -0.64
CA ALA A 310 -4.58 -40.66 -1.15
C ALA A 310 -3.96 -40.79 -2.56
N GLY A 311 -3.45 -41.97 -2.91
CA GLY A 311 -2.86 -42.25 -4.22
C GLY A 311 -3.90 -42.32 -5.34
N GLU A 312 -5.07 -42.89 -5.07
CA GLU A 312 -6.16 -43.01 -6.04
C GLU A 312 -6.83 -41.66 -6.33
N ALA A 313 -7.05 -40.84 -5.28
CA ALA A 313 -7.64 -39.50 -5.43
C ALA A 313 -6.74 -38.56 -6.26
N MET A 314 -5.42 -38.66 -6.15
CA MET A 314 -4.49 -37.85 -6.95
C MET A 314 -4.52 -38.22 -8.44
N ARG A 315 -4.68 -39.50 -8.78
CA ARG A 315 -4.74 -39.93 -10.18
C ARG A 315 -6.00 -39.41 -10.88
N ALA A 316 -7.15 -39.46 -10.19
CA ALA A 316 -8.40 -38.91 -10.69
C ALA A 316 -8.33 -37.38 -10.89
N GLN A 317 -7.70 -36.64 -9.96
CA GLN A 317 -7.53 -35.18 -10.10
C GLN A 317 -6.54 -34.79 -11.21
N ALA A 318 -5.54 -35.62 -11.50
CA ALA A 318 -4.57 -35.35 -12.56
C ALA A 318 -5.19 -35.42 -13.96
N GLU A 319 -6.13 -36.35 -14.19
CA GLU A 319 -6.84 -36.46 -15.48
C GLU A 319 -7.76 -35.26 -15.73
N VAL A 320 -8.49 -34.81 -14.70
CA VAL A 320 -9.37 -33.63 -14.81
C VAL A 320 -8.58 -32.35 -15.11
N ARG A 321 -7.41 -32.17 -14.46
CA ARG A 321 -6.55 -31.00 -14.73
C ARG A 321 -5.99 -30.98 -16.14
N ARG A 322 -5.70 -32.15 -16.72
CA ARG A 322 -5.19 -32.25 -18.09
C ARG A 322 -6.24 -31.81 -19.11
N ALA A 323 -7.49 -32.25 -18.93
CA ALA A 323 -8.62 -31.82 -19.76
C ALA A 323 -8.91 -30.30 -19.63
N GLN A 324 -8.80 -29.73 -18.43
CA GLN A 324 -8.99 -28.29 -18.21
C GLN A 324 -7.88 -27.43 -18.83
N ALA A 325 -6.63 -27.90 -18.81
CA ALA A 325 -5.50 -27.19 -19.41
C ALA A 325 -5.62 -27.11 -20.95
N GLU A 326 -6.07 -28.20 -21.58
CA GLU A 326 -6.30 -28.24 -23.03
C GLU A 326 -7.43 -27.28 -23.45
N ALA A 327 -8.53 -27.23 -22.70
CA ALA A 327 -9.64 -26.29 -22.95
C ALA A 327 -9.23 -24.81 -22.84
N MET A 328 -8.44 -24.45 -21.82
CA MET A 328 -7.95 -23.07 -21.65
C MET A 328 -6.97 -22.64 -22.75
N SER A 329 -6.16 -23.57 -23.27
CA SER A 329 -5.25 -23.27 -24.38
C SER A 329 -5.99 -22.90 -25.66
N ALA A 330 -7.10 -23.58 -25.95
CA ALA A 330 -7.93 -23.32 -27.13
C ALA A 330 -8.65 -21.96 -27.06
N GLN A 331 -9.15 -21.58 -25.87
CA GLN A 331 -9.76 -20.26 -25.65
C GLN A 331 -8.77 -19.10 -25.85
N ARG A 332 -7.53 -19.27 -25.40
CA ARG A 332 -6.50 -18.22 -25.46
C ARG A 332 -6.10 -17.88 -26.90
N ILE A 333 -6.07 -18.88 -27.78
CA ILE A 333 -5.76 -18.70 -29.21
C ILE A 333 -6.89 -17.92 -29.91
N ALA A 334 -8.15 -18.23 -29.61
CA ALA A 334 -9.31 -17.52 -30.17
C ALA A 334 -9.34 -16.04 -29.74
N GLN A 335 -8.98 -15.76 -28.48
CA GLN A 335 -8.98 -14.40 -27.93
C GLN A 335 -7.92 -13.49 -28.57
N LEU A 336 -6.74 -14.05 -28.88
CA LEU A 336 -5.65 -13.35 -29.56
C LEU A 336 -5.99 -12.98 -31.02
N GLN A 337 -6.77 -13.82 -31.71
CA GLN A 337 -7.22 -13.53 -33.08
C GLN A 337 -8.25 -12.38 -33.12
N ALA A 338 -9.15 -12.31 -32.14
CA ALA A 338 -10.13 -11.24 -32.03
C ALA A 338 -9.50 -9.86 -31.74
N GLN A 339 -8.48 -9.82 -30.87
CA GLN A 339 -7.78 -8.56 -30.54
C GLN A 339 -7.01 -7.97 -31.72
N ARG A 340 -6.44 -8.81 -32.60
CA ARG A 340 -5.72 -8.33 -33.80
C ARG A 340 -6.66 -7.65 -34.80
N ALA A 341 -7.86 -8.17 -34.99
CA ALA A 341 -8.86 -7.58 -35.90
C ALA A 341 -9.36 -6.20 -35.41
N GLN A 342 -9.47 -6.00 -34.09
CA GLN A 342 -9.89 -4.71 -33.52
C GLN A 342 -8.81 -3.62 -33.61
N ALA A 343 -7.53 -3.99 -33.54
CA ALA A 343 -6.41 -3.05 -33.60
C ALA A 343 -6.20 -2.43 -34.99
N GLU A 344 -6.56 -3.13 -36.07
CA GLU A 344 -6.45 -2.61 -37.44
C GLU A 344 -7.54 -1.57 -37.75
N SER A 345 -8.78 -1.80 -37.29
CA SER A 345 -9.90 -0.88 -37.49
C SER A 345 -9.72 0.49 -36.80
N GLY A 346 -9.05 0.52 -35.64
CA GLY A 346 -8.82 1.75 -34.87
C GLY A 346 -7.82 2.73 -35.52
N ARG A 347 -6.91 2.26 -36.38
CA ARG A 347 -5.87 3.10 -37.00
C ARG A 347 -6.40 3.95 -38.14
N ASP A 348 -7.47 3.52 -38.81
CA ASP A 348 -8.05 4.24 -39.94
C ASP A 348 -8.96 5.40 -39.48
N ALA A 349 -9.59 5.26 -38.30
CA ALA A 349 -10.41 6.31 -37.69
C ALA A 349 -9.58 7.53 -37.23
N GLN A 350 -8.33 7.32 -36.79
CA GLN A 350 -7.46 8.38 -36.27
C GLN A 350 -6.93 9.34 -37.36
N ARG A 351 -6.81 8.89 -38.61
CA ARG A 351 -6.29 9.73 -39.71
C ARG A 351 -7.28 10.81 -40.16
N ILE A 352 -8.58 10.57 -40.00
CA ILE A 352 -9.64 11.48 -40.43
C ILE A 352 -9.83 12.63 -39.41
N ALA A 353 -9.64 12.36 -38.12
CA ALA A 353 -9.78 13.34 -37.05
C ALA A 353 -8.66 14.41 -37.04
N GLN A 354 -7.46 14.10 -37.56
CA GLN A 354 -6.31 15.01 -37.55
C GLN A 354 -6.38 16.15 -38.57
N GLN A 355 -7.22 16.04 -39.62
CA GLN A 355 -7.29 17.07 -40.67
C GLN A 355 -8.18 18.26 -40.29
N VAL A 356 -9.11 18.08 -39.36
CA VAL A 356 -10.10 19.11 -38.98
C VAL A 356 -9.55 20.08 -37.93
N SER A 357 -8.69 19.64 -37.01
CA SER A 357 -8.18 20.45 -35.90
C SER A 357 -7.10 21.49 -36.28
N ARG A 358 -6.52 21.40 -37.48
CA ARG A 358 -5.41 22.26 -37.92
C ARG A 358 -5.85 23.67 -38.31
N GLN A 359 -7.11 23.87 -38.70
CA GLN A 359 -7.63 25.18 -39.13
C GLN A 359 -8.04 26.10 -37.96
N GLU A 360 -8.42 25.54 -36.81
CA GLU A 360 -8.87 26.32 -35.64
C GLU A 360 -7.69 26.85 -34.80
N ALA A 361 -6.57 26.12 -34.79
CA ALA A 361 -5.38 26.47 -33.99
C ALA A 361 -4.63 27.73 -34.45
N ILE A 362 -4.81 28.18 -35.71
CA ILE A 362 -4.10 29.34 -36.26
C ILE A 362 -4.73 30.65 -35.76
N ARG A 363 -6.06 30.69 -35.57
CA ARG A 363 -6.75 31.91 -35.12
C ARG A 363 -6.53 32.20 -33.63
N ALA A 364 -6.51 31.16 -32.79
CA ALA A 364 -6.28 31.28 -31.35
C ALA A 364 -4.84 31.74 -31.00
N ARG A 365 -3.87 31.48 -31.88
CA ARG A 365 -2.45 31.78 -31.65
C ARG A 365 -2.13 33.28 -31.74
N ASP A 366 -2.84 34.02 -32.58
CA ASP A 366 -2.55 35.44 -32.83
C ASP A 366 -3.17 36.37 -31.77
N GLU A 367 -4.30 35.98 -31.16
CA GLU A 367 -4.88 36.66 -30.00
C GLU A 367 -4.05 36.42 -28.73
N ALA A 368 -3.56 35.19 -28.52
CA ALA A 368 -2.70 34.85 -27.38
C ALA A 368 -1.35 35.59 -27.39
N LYS A 369 -0.80 35.92 -28.57
CA LYS A 369 0.48 36.63 -28.71
C LYS A 369 0.42 38.11 -28.31
N ARG A 370 -0.76 38.74 -28.40
CA ARG A 370 -0.96 40.13 -27.94
C ARG A 370 -1.14 40.17 -26.41
N ALA A 371 -1.96 39.29 -25.86
CA ALA A 371 -2.16 39.16 -24.41
C ALA A 371 -0.85 38.75 -23.67
N ALA A 372 0.00 37.93 -24.29
CA ALA A 372 1.28 37.53 -23.71
C ALA A 372 2.32 38.67 -23.66
N ARG A 373 2.25 39.68 -24.53
CA ARG A 373 3.22 40.80 -24.51
C ARG A 373 2.94 41.82 -23.40
N GLU A 374 1.70 41.92 -22.95
CA GLU A 374 1.30 42.80 -21.85
C GLU A 374 1.47 42.14 -20.48
N ALA A 375 1.37 40.80 -20.39
CA ALA A 375 1.54 40.04 -19.15
C ALA A 375 3.01 39.70 -18.78
N VAL A 376 3.96 39.76 -19.73
CA VAL A 376 5.37 39.33 -19.54
C VAL A 376 6.22 40.35 -18.77
N THR A 377 5.77 41.59 -18.62
CA THR A 377 6.52 42.64 -17.90
C THR A 377 6.23 42.73 -16.41
N ALA A 378 5.17 42.08 -15.90
CA ALA A 378 4.71 42.26 -14.52
C ALA A 378 4.78 41.02 -13.61
N ASN A 379 5.00 39.82 -14.15
CA ASN A 379 4.75 38.56 -13.42
C ASN A 379 5.93 37.58 -13.37
N ARG A 380 7.17 38.08 -13.47
CA ARG A 380 8.36 37.21 -13.58
C ARG A 380 8.86 36.62 -12.23
N GLU A 381 8.19 36.84 -11.10
CA GLU A 381 8.82 36.60 -9.78
C GLU A 381 8.08 35.71 -8.78
N GLY A 382 6.92 35.12 -9.07
CA GLY A 382 6.23 34.31 -8.05
C GLY A 382 5.39 33.17 -8.59
N MET A 383 5.89 31.93 -8.46
CA MET A 383 5.18 30.76 -7.88
C MET A 383 5.83 29.42 -8.30
N ASN A 384 6.50 28.80 -7.32
CA ASN A 384 6.87 27.39 -7.24
C ASN A 384 6.22 26.81 -5.97
N SER A 385 5.70 25.59 -6.05
CA SER A 385 4.97 24.86 -5.00
C SER A 385 5.90 24.24 -3.94
N LEU A 386 5.49 24.28 -2.66
CA LEU A 386 6.28 24.22 -1.41
C LEU A 386 6.89 25.59 -1.07
N ARG A 387 6.23 26.34 -0.18
CA ARG A 387 6.58 27.76 0.02
C ARG A 387 7.94 27.97 0.69
N LEU A 388 8.40 27.02 1.50
CA LEU A 388 9.78 26.98 1.96
C LEU A 388 10.38 25.62 1.64
N VAL A 389 11.25 25.62 0.64
CA VAL A 389 12.23 24.56 0.47
C VAL A 389 13.53 25.14 0.98
N GLU A 390 13.90 24.80 2.20
CA GLU A 390 15.24 25.08 2.67
C GLU A 390 16.14 23.95 2.13
N ARG A 391 17.05 24.30 1.23
CA ARG A 391 18.10 23.40 0.79
C ARG A 391 19.39 23.80 1.47
N ASP A 392 19.95 22.86 2.21
CA ASP A 392 21.29 22.99 2.77
C ASP A 392 22.18 21.89 2.20
N SER A 393 23.37 22.27 1.76
CA SER A 393 24.37 21.34 1.25
C SER A 393 25.60 21.41 2.12
N LYS A 394 25.97 20.26 2.70
CA LYS A 394 27.14 20.15 3.57
C LYS A 394 28.09 19.10 3.03
N THR A 395 29.38 19.42 3.05
CA THR A 395 30.44 18.50 2.61
C THR A 395 31.29 18.10 3.79
N TYR A 396 31.54 16.81 3.94
CA TYR A 396 32.35 16.19 4.98
C TYR A 396 33.60 15.61 4.31
N GLN A 397 34.77 16.10 4.71
CA GLN A 397 36.03 15.52 4.26
C GLN A 397 36.26 14.19 4.99
N VAL A 398 36.53 13.12 4.26
CA VAL A 398 36.67 11.77 4.84
C VAL A 398 38.00 11.15 4.44
N SER A 399 38.59 10.34 5.32
CA SER A 399 39.79 9.56 4.99
C SER A 399 39.49 8.07 5.05
N GLY A 400 40.01 7.31 4.08
CA GLY A 400 39.69 5.88 3.97
C GLY A 400 38.23 5.62 3.60
N MET A 401 37.64 4.57 4.19
CA MET A 401 36.27 4.14 3.92
C MET A 401 35.32 4.78 4.94
N PRO A 402 34.45 5.74 4.54
CA PRO A 402 33.54 6.38 5.48
C PRO A 402 32.39 5.48 5.89
N HIS A 403 31.82 5.80 7.05
CA HIS A 403 30.62 5.19 7.57
C HIS A 403 29.55 6.26 7.74
N LEU A 404 28.56 6.24 6.84
CA LEU A 404 27.43 7.17 6.85
C LEU A 404 26.24 6.52 7.53
N ASN A 405 25.76 7.13 8.60
CA ASN A 405 24.50 6.79 9.24
C ASN A 405 23.52 7.95 9.04
N LEU A 406 22.46 7.72 8.27
CA LEU A 406 21.48 8.73 7.90
C LEU A 406 20.07 8.25 8.28
N GLN A 407 19.40 9.04 9.11
CA GLN A 407 18.03 8.80 9.53
C GLN A 407 17.13 9.98 9.16
N THR A 408 15.94 9.68 8.64
CA THR A 408 14.85 10.65 8.51
C THR A 408 13.55 10.09 9.08
N PHE A 409 12.69 10.96 9.60
CA PHE A 409 11.35 10.57 10.05
C PHE A 409 10.37 10.40 8.87
N ASP A 410 10.58 11.15 7.79
CA ASP A 410 9.84 11.04 6.53
C ASP A 410 10.65 11.69 5.39
N GLY A 411 10.40 11.27 4.16
CA GLY A 411 11.03 11.78 2.94
C GLY A 411 12.01 10.82 2.25
N TYR A 412 12.33 11.15 1.00
CA TYR A 412 13.14 10.35 0.10
C TYR A 412 14.64 10.44 0.45
N ILE A 413 15.35 9.32 0.42
CA ILE A 413 16.81 9.27 0.57
C ILE A 413 17.40 8.68 -0.70
N ALA A 414 18.24 9.45 -1.39
CA ALA A 414 19.08 8.97 -2.48
C ALA A 414 20.55 8.99 -2.05
N VAL A 415 21.26 7.90 -2.30
CA VAL A 415 22.71 7.84 -2.11
C VAL A 415 23.39 7.34 -3.37
N HIS A 416 24.27 8.16 -3.90
CA HIS A 416 25.03 7.88 -5.11
C HIS A 416 26.52 7.77 -4.78
N ALA A 417 27.20 6.84 -5.45
CA ALA A 417 28.65 6.76 -5.39
C ALA A 417 29.34 7.74 -6.36
N TRP A 418 30.48 8.29 -5.95
CA TRP A 418 31.35 9.10 -6.79
C TRP A 418 32.84 8.85 -6.54
N ASP A 419 33.69 9.47 -7.36
CA ASP A 419 35.14 9.29 -7.34
C ASP A 419 35.89 10.29 -6.42
N LYS A 420 35.16 11.11 -5.65
CA LYS A 420 35.74 12.06 -4.70
C LYS A 420 35.84 11.46 -3.31
N GLN A 421 36.90 11.84 -2.60
CA GLN A 421 37.17 11.41 -1.22
C GLN A 421 36.50 12.36 -0.20
N GLU A 422 35.22 12.66 -0.44
CA GLU A 422 34.39 13.51 0.41
C GLU A 422 32.95 12.97 0.38
N VAL A 423 32.16 13.28 1.40
CA VAL A 423 30.72 12.99 1.44
C VAL A 423 29.97 14.30 1.31
N GLN A 424 29.13 14.45 0.29
CA GLN A 424 28.28 15.62 0.11
C GLN A 424 26.83 15.25 0.38
N VAL A 425 26.18 16.00 1.24
CA VAL A 425 24.80 15.77 1.65
C VAL A 425 24.01 17.02 1.34
N THR A 426 23.05 16.90 0.44
CA THR A 426 22.04 17.93 0.18
C THR A 426 20.77 17.53 0.91
N SER A 427 20.42 18.28 1.95
CA SER A 427 19.15 18.15 2.64
C SER A 427 18.15 19.13 2.03
N SER A 428 16.95 18.64 1.68
CA SER A 428 15.83 19.45 1.24
C SER A 428 14.72 19.32 2.27
N LYS A 429 14.62 20.30 3.15
CA LYS A 429 13.55 20.38 4.12
C LYS A 429 12.29 20.91 3.44
N ARG A 430 11.15 20.30 3.73
CA ARG A 430 9.86 20.71 3.21
C ARG A 430 8.86 20.68 4.36
N ALA A 431 8.14 21.78 4.53
CA ALA A 431 7.06 21.88 5.49
C ALA A 431 5.92 22.68 4.89
N ALA A 432 4.68 22.40 5.34
CA ALA A 432 3.52 23.15 4.89
C ALA A 432 3.49 24.59 5.45
N THR A 433 4.07 24.82 6.64
CA THR A 433 4.11 26.13 7.31
C THR A 433 5.52 26.50 7.79
N GLU A 434 5.80 27.80 8.00
CA GLU A 434 7.06 28.25 8.65
C GLU A 434 7.23 27.72 10.07
N GLN A 435 6.13 27.50 10.79
CA GLN A 435 6.17 26.95 12.15
C GLN A 435 6.64 25.49 12.13
N GLU A 436 6.03 24.65 11.29
CA GLU A 436 6.51 23.28 11.08
C GLU A 436 7.92 23.28 10.50
N MET A 437 8.28 24.27 9.68
CA MET A 437 9.62 24.40 9.13
C MET A 437 10.68 24.53 10.23
N ARG A 438 10.36 25.29 11.29
CA ARG A 438 11.19 25.44 12.49
C ARG A 438 11.22 24.18 13.34
N GLY A 439 10.21 23.32 13.23
CA GLY A 439 10.16 22.02 13.89
C GLY A 439 11.10 20.98 13.29
N ILE A 440 11.59 21.19 12.06
CA ILE A 440 12.53 20.28 11.42
C ILE A 440 13.94 20.53 11.95
N ASN A 441 14.44 19.57 12.72
CA ASN A 441 15.81 19.57 13.21
C ASN A 441 16.64 18.58 12.40
N ILE A 442 17.68 19.09 11.73
CA ILE A 442 18.70 18.24 11.13
C ILE A 442 19.96 18.37 11.98
N ARG A 443 20.30 17.29 12.67
CA ARG A 443 21.54 17.18 13.44
C ARG A 443 22.55 16.42 12.61
N SER A 444 23.73 16.98 12.47
CA SER A 444 24.87 16.27 11.87
C SER A 444 26.10 16.36 12.73
N SER A 445 26.79 15.24 12.89
CA SER A 445 28.08 15.14 13.55
C SER A 445 29.03 14.30 12.73
N GLN A 446 30.32 14.61 12.84
CA GLN A 446 31.39 13.85 12.22
C GLN A 446 32.45 13.57 13.27
N THR A 447 32.85 12.30 13.37
CA THR A 447 33.99 11.87 14.19
C THR A 447 34.91 11.05 13.29
N GLY A 448 36.02 11.62 12.84
CA GLY A 448 36.86 10.96 11.84
C GLY A 448 36.10 10.74 10.53
N SER A 449 35.93 9.49 10.12
CA SER A 449 35.18 9.11 8.91
C SER A 449 33.78 8.56 9.20
N ASP A 450 33.34 8.61 10.46
CA ASP A 450 31.95 8.34 10.86
C ASP A 450 31.13 9.62 10.77
N ILE A 451 30.10 9.61 9.92
CA ILE A 451 29.19 10.72 9.69
C ILE A 451 27.81 10.28 10.14
N ASN A 452 27.24 10.98 11.12
CA ASN A 452 25.89 10.73 11.62
C ASN A 452 25.00 11.92 11.27
N ILE A 453 23.89 11.65 10.59
CA ILE A 453 22.90 12.64 10.18
C ILE A 453 21.53 12.14 10.59
N ALA A 454 20.82 12.92 11.39
CA ALA A 454 19.49 12.60 11.84
C ALA A 454 18.58 13.80 11.60
N ALA A 455 17.52 13.59 10.82
CA ALA A 455 16.38 14.49 10.76
C ALA A 455 15.30 14.01 11.74
N ASP A 456 14.90 14.90 12.64
CA ASP A 456 13.77 14.72 13.55
C ASP A 456 12.81 15.90 13.44
N PHE A 457 11.57 15.67 13.87
CA PHE A 457 10.55 16.70 13.95
C PHE A 457 10.15 16.92 15.41
N ASP A 458 10.30 18.14 15.90
CA ASP A 458 9.81 18.53 17.22
C ASP A 458 8.28 18.69 17.18
N LYS A 459 7.59 17.79 17.88
CA LYS A 459 6.12 17.75 17.96
C LYS A 459 5.50 19.02 18.53
N ASN A 460 6.24 19.85 19.28
CA ASN A 460 5.75 21.15 19.74
C ASN A 460 5.43 22.11 18.57
N PHE A 461 6.07 21.89 17.42
CA PHE A 461 5.85 22.64 16.19
C PHE A 461 4.86 21.94 15.25
N ALA A 462 4.31 20.78 15.64
CA ALA A 462 3.22 20.14 14.91
C ALA A 462 2.02 21.06 14.88
N ALA A 463 1.33 21.11 13.74
CA ALA A 463 0.06 21.78 13.65
C ALA A 463 -0.95 21.04 14.56
N LYS A 464 -1.68 21.79 15.38
CA LYS A 464 -2.73 21.22 16.25
C LYS A 464 -4.08 21.42 15.57
N VAL A 465 -4.65 20.34 15.07
CA VAL A 465 -5.96 20.34 14.41
C VAL A 465 -6.90 19.47 15.24
N GLY A 466 -7.96 20.07 15.79
CA GLY A 466 -8.95 19.33 16.60
C GLY A 466 -8.41 18.73 17.92
N GLY A 467 -7.31 19.27 18.46
CA GLY A 467 -6.66 18.72 19.67
C GLY A 467 -5.68 17.58 19.41
N MET A 468 -5.48 17.19 18.15
CA MET A 468 -4.47 16.21 17.72
C MET A 468 -3.31 16.91 17.01
N GLU A 469 -2.09 16.40 17.21
CA GLU A 469 -0.86 16.88 16.57
C GLU A 469 -0.71 16.24 15.18
N THR A 470 -0.65 17.07 14.14
CA THR A 470 -0.41 16.67 12.75
C THR A 470 0.89 17.26 12.25
N THR A 471 1.74 16.46 11.60
CA THR A 471 3.02 16.91 11.04
C THR A 471 2.98 16.74 9.53
N ASN A 472 3.00 17.85 8.77
CA ASN A 472 3.17 17.83 7.31
C ASN A 472 4.54 18.40 6.95
N ALA A 473 5.57 17.70 7.43
CA ALA A 473 6.96 18.02 7.25
C ALA A 473 7.68 16.78 6.75
N LEU A 474 8.66 16.95 5.87
CA LEU A 474 9.53 15.87 5.43
C LEU A 474 10.92 16.41 5.13
N VAL A 475 11.90 15.52 5.15
CA VAL A 475 13.27 15.84 4.79
C VAL A 475 13.74 14.84 3.75
N SER A 476 14.03 15.34 2.55
CA SER A 476 14.66 14.53 1.52
C SER A 476 16.17 14.73 1.54
N PHE A 477 16.92 13.65 1.35
CA PHE A 477 18.37 13.67 1.29
C PHE A 477 18.85 13.18 -0.07
N ASP A 478 19.74 13.93 -0.69
CA ASP A 478 20.49 13.55 -1.87
C ASP A 478 21.97 13.56 -1.48
N VAL A 479 22.59 12.39 -1.47
CA VAL A 479 23.90 12.17 -0.86
C VAL A 479 24.86 11.56 -1.87
N TYR A 480 26.05 12.13 -1.96
CA TYR A 480 27.16 11.56 -2.71
C TYR A 480 28.24 11.07 -1.74
N VAL A 481 28.64 9.81 -1.89
CA VAL A 481 29.68 9.18 -1.05
C VAL A 481 30.78 8.57 -1.93
N PRO A 482 32.03 8.44 -1.43
CA PRO A 482 33.07 7.68 -2.13
C PRO A 482 32.57 6.26 -2.48
N ARG A 483 33.00 5.70 -3.62
CA ARG A 483 32.56 4.36 -4.05
C ARG A 483 32.72 3.28 -2.97
N ASN A 484 33.79 3.34 -2.18
CA ASN A 484 33.98 2.45 -1.05
C ASN A 484 33.45 3.11 0.22
N SER A 485 32.22 2.79 0.63
CA SER A 485 31.55 3.39 1.79
C SER A 485 30.65 2.39 2.50
N ASN A 486 30.56 2.48 3.82
CA ASN A 486 29.54 1.80 4.62
C ASN A 486 28.38 2.76 4.84
N VAL A 487 27.16 2.30 4.61
CA VAL A 487 25.97 3.17 4.63
C VAL A 487 24.85 2.51 5.40
N ARG A 488 24.31 3.21 6.40
CA ARG A 488 23.08 2.87 7.11
C ARG A 488 22.04 3.94 6.84
N LEU A 489 20.94 3.58 6.18
CA LEU A 489 19.81 4.46 5.87
C LEU A 489 18.56 3.98 6.60
N THR A 490 17.93 4.88 7.33
CA THR A 490 16.66 4.63 8.02
C THR A 490 15.66 5.72 7.64
N SER A 491 14.52 5.34 7.09
CA SER A 491 13.39 6.23 6.83
C SER A 491 12.15 5.74 7.58
N GLY A 492 11.22 6.64 7.92
CA GLY A 492 9.86 6.27 8.30
C GLY A 492 9.17 5.61 7.10
N ASP A 493 8.50 6.39 6.27
CA ASP A 493 7.72 5.85 5.13
C ASP A 493 8.33 6.17 3.75
N GLY A 494 9.47 6.85 3.73
CA GLY A 494 10.08 7.36 2.52
C GLY A 494 10.80 6.29 1.67
N HIS A 495 10.85 6.54 0.37
CA HIS A 495 11.61 5.72 -0.58
C HIS A 495 13.13 5.89 -0.35
N ILE A 496 13.86 4.76 -0.37
CA ILE A 496 15.31 4.71 -0.28
C ILE A 496 15.87 4.21 -1.62
N GLU A 497 16.82 4.95 -2.17
CA GLU A 497 17.56 4.61 -3.37
C GLU A 497 19.07 4.64 -3.10
N LEU A 498 19.78 3.60 -3.54
CA LEU A 498 21.22 3.47 -3.37
C LEU A 498 21.88 2.97 -4.65
N GLU A 499 22.91 3.66 -5.12
CA GLU A 499 23.56 3.36 -6.40
C GLU A 499 25.10 3.39 -6.31
N GLY A 500 25.74 2.35 -6.86
CA GLY A 500 27.17 2.35 -7.16
C GLY A 500 28.12 2.13 -5.98
N ILE A 501 27.63 1.73 -4.81
CA ILE A 501 28.43 1.69 -3.55
C ILE A 501 28.98 0.29 -3.30
N ASN A 502 30.24 0.22 -2.87
CA ASN A 502 30.93 -0.98 -2.41
C ASN A 502 31.15 -0.90 -0.89
N GLY A 503 30.49 -1.77 -0.12
CA GLY A 503 30.67 -1.83 1.33
C GLY A 503 29.58 -2.57 2.09
N ASN A 504 29.40 -2.23 3.36
CA ASN A 504 28.30 -2.71 4.19
C ASN A 504 27.12 -1.72 4.11
N LEU A 505 25.99 -2.18 3.61
CA LEU A 505 24.80 -1.39 3.27
C LEU A 505 23.62 -1.89 4.11
N GLU A 506 23.04 -1.03 4.95
CA GLU A 506 21.92 -1.36 5.82
C GLU A 506 20.76 -0.39 5.57
N LEU A 507 19.68 -0.86 4.96
CA LEU A 507 18.57 -0.03 4.48
C LEU A 507 17.26 -0.44 5.17
N ASN A 508 16.66 0.47 5.92
CA ASN A 508 15.43 0.20 6.67
C ASN A 508 14.37 1.27 6.39
N THR A 509 13.14 0.84 6.13
CA THR A 509 11.96 1.70 6.07
C THR A 509 10.75 0.97 6.66
N SER A 510 9.77 1.71 7.17
CA SER A 510 8.50 1.15 7.61
C SER A 510 7.70 0.61 6.43
N ASP A 511 7.41 1.41 5.40
CA ASP A 511 6.61 0.97 4.24
C ASP A 511 7.15 1.43 2.87
N GLY A 512 8.24 2.18 2.86
CA GLY A 512 8.85 2.71 1.65
C GLY A 512 9.42 1.64 0.72
N ARG A 513 9.54 1.97 -0.58
CA ARG A 513 10.30 1.17 -1.54
C ARG A 513 11.80 1.28 -1.25
N ILE A 514 12.52 0.18 -1.40
CA ILE A 514 13.99 0.16 -1.40
C ILE A 514 14.48 -0.23 -2.79
N GLU A 515 15.35 0.58 -3.39
CA GLU A 515 15.99 0.32 -4.67
C GLU A 515 17.52 0.37 -4.51
N VAL A 516 18.21 -0.68 -4.95
CA VAL A 516 19.68 -0.80 -4.91
C VAL A 516 20.19 -1.17 -6.29
N ARG A 517 21.11 -0.37 -6.84
CA ARG A 517 21.64 -0.58 -8.20
C ARG A 517 23.17 -0.55 -8.22
N ASP A 518 23.76 -1.38 -9.06
CA ASP A 518 25.19 -1.40 -9.41
C ASP A 518 26.14 -1.37 -8.18
N SER A 519 25.76 -2.06 -7.11
CA SER A 519 26.42 -1.99 -5.79
C SER A 519 27.05 -3.33 -5.40
N ASN A 520 28.01 -3.31 -4.48
CA ASN A 520 28.78 -4.49 -4.09
C ASN A 520 28.97 -4.58 -2.57
N GLY A 521 29.25 -5.78 -2.05
CA GLY A 521 29.60 -6.02 -0.64
C GLY A 521 28.50 -6.75 0.12
N ARG A 522 28.08 -6.22 1.28
CA ARG A 522 27.04 -6.84 2.13
C ARG A 522 25.83 -5.91 2.20
N LEU A 523 24.67 -6.39 1.79
CA LEU A 523 23.41 -5.66 1.85
C LEU A 523 22.45 -6.32 2.85
N THR A 524 21.90 -5.51 3.75
CA THR A 524 20.73 -5.84 4.58
C THR A 524 19.63 -4.82 4.28
N ALA A 525 18.50 -5.26 3.72
CA ALA A 525 17.36 -4.37 3.45
C ALA A 525 16.05 -4.88 4.08
N LYS A 526 15.31 -3.99 4.75
CA LYS A 526 14.05 -4.33 5.42
C LYS A 526 12.98 -3.27 5.18
N THR A 527 11.79 -3.73 4.82
CA THR A 527 10.57 -2.90 4.71
C THR A 527 9.36 -3.67 5.23
N GLY A 528 8.35 -3.00 5.74
CA GLY A 528 7.06 -3.58 6.12
C GLY A 528 6.34 -4.07 4.88
N ASP A 529 5.72 -3.17 4.11
CA ASP A 529 4.97 -3.55 2.90
C ASP A 529 5.61 -3.12 1.57
N GLY A 530 6.74 -2.40 1.62
CA GLY A 530 7.39 -1.85 0.43
C GLY A 530 7.99 -2.89 -0.51
N ARG A 531 8.13 -2.52 -1.79
CA ARG A 531 8.91 -3.31 -2.77
C ARG A 531 10.40 -3.19 -2.47
N ILE A 532 11.13 -4.29 -2.56
CA ILE A 532 12.60 -4.29 -2.59
C ILE A 532 13.05 -4.67 -4.01
N GLU A 533 13.89 -3.83 -4.60
CA GLU A 533 14.46 -4.02 -5.93
C GLU A 533 15.98 -3.90 -5.84
N VAL A 534 16.69 -4.97 -6.17
CA VAL A 534 18.15 -5.03 -6.17
C VAL A 534 18.59 -5.45 -7.57
N GLU A 535 19.39 -4.61 -8.24
CA GLU A 535 19.89 -4.82 -9.59
C GLU A 535 21.43 -4.76 -9.61
N ASN A 536 22.05 -5.63 -10.41
CA ASN A 536 23.50 -5.71 -10.60
C ASN A 536 24.32 -5.74 -9.31
N PHE A 537 23.83 -6.46 -8.29
CA PHE A 537 24.53 -6.55 -7.01
C PHE A 537 25.57 -7.69 -6.97
N ASN A 538 26.77 -7.45 -6.44
CA ASN A 538 27.74 -8.53 -6.19
C ASN A 538 28.11 -8.64 -4.71
N GLY A 539 27.89 -9.81 -4.11
CA GLY A 539 28.24 -10.09 -2.71
C GLY A 539 27.12 -10.75 -1.91
N SER A 540 27.03 -10.47 -0.61
CA SER A 540 26.07 -11.08 0.31
C SER A 540 24.82 -10.21 0.49
N VAL A 541 23.62 -10.81 0.44
CA VAL A 541 22.35 -10.10 0.50
C VAL A 541 21.39 -10.74 1.51
N GLU A 542 20.84 -9.94 2.41
CA GLU A 542 19.71 -10.28 3.27
C GLU A 542 18.57 -9.27 3.05
N VAL A 543 17.42 -9.73 2.58
CA VAL A 543 16.26 -8.86 2.33
C VAL A 543 14.99 -9.42 2.94
N ASN A 544 14.21 -8.56 3.60
CA ASN A 544 12.97 -8.96 4.26
C ASN A 544 11.84 -7.95 3.97
N THR A 545 10.67 -8.46 3.60
CA THR A 545 9.43 -7.68 3.56
C THR A 545 8.24 -8.48 4.09
N GLY A 546 7.25 -7.80 4.64
CA GLY A 546 5.96 -8.36 5.06
C GLY A 546 5.16 -8.86 3.85
N ASP A 547 4.69 -7.96 2.99
CA ASP A 547 3.86 -8.32 1.83
C ASP A 547 4.44 -7.88 0.48
N GLY A 548 5.57 -7.18 0.47
CA GLY A 548 6.17 -6.59 -0.72
C GLY A 548 6.74 -7.62 -1.69
N ARG A 549 6.79 -7.25 -2.98
CA ARG A 549 7.54 -7.99 -4.00
C ARG A 549 9.03 -7.76 -3.79
N ILE A 550 9.83 -8.82 -3.95
CA ILE A 550 11.29 -8.76 -3.93
C ILE A 550 11.80 -9.10 -5.33
N ASN A 551 12.52 -8.17 -5.97
CA ASN A 551 13.25 -8.39 -7.21
C ASN A 551 14.74 -8.38 -6.90
N LEU A 552 15.47 -9.44 -7.27
CA LEU A 552 16.89 -9.60 -7.01
C LEU A 552 17.63 -9.95 -8.30
N GLY A 553 18.62 -9.15 -8.66
CA GLY A 553 19.50 -9.35 -9.81
C GLY A 553 20.96 -9.14 -9.42
N GLY A 554 21.82 -10.11 -9.70
CA GLY A 554 23.22 -10.01 -9.30
C GLY A 554 23.98 -11.33 -9.24
N ARG A 555 25.25 -11.27 -8.78
CA ARG A 555 26.09 -12.43 -8.43
C ARG A 555 26.22 -12.51 -6.92
N PHE A 556 25.52 -13.47 -6.32
CA PHE A 556 25.41 -13.54 -4.86
C PHE A 556 26.37 -14.56 -4.24
N GLU A 557 27.18 -14.14 -3.27
CA GLU A 557 27.99 -15.05 -2.45
C GLU A 557 27.12 -15.78 -1.41
N GLN A 558 26.13 -15.06 -0.89
CA GLN A 558 25.09 -15.55 -0.01
C GLN A 558 23.82 -14.75 -0.26
N LEU A 559 22.66 -15.40 -0.29
CA LEU A 559 21.39 -14.72 -0.42
C LEU A 559 20.38 -15.29 0.58
N ASN A 560 19.73 -14.42 1.33
CA ASN A 560 18.58 -14.75 2.16
C ASN A 560 17.46 -13.74 1.87
N ALA A 561 16.39 -14.19 1.23
CA ALA A 561 15.26 -13.34 0.88
C ALA A 561 13.97 -13.89 1.48
N ARG A 562 13.23 -13.05 2.21
CA ARG A 562 11.96 -13.44 2.84
C ARG A 562 10.83 -12.46 2.56
N THR A 563 9.69 -13.01 2.16
CA THR A 563 8.43 -12.28 2.02
C THR A 563 7.26 -13.10 2.56
N GLY A 564 6.34 -12.46 3.28
CA GLY A 564 5.15 -13.09 3.84
C GLY A 564 4.07 -13.35 2.79
N GLY A 565 3.67 -12.32 2.03
CA GLY A 565 2.64 -12.40 0.98
C GLY A 565 3.13 -12.16 -0.46
N GLY A 566 4.30 -11.54 -0.63
CA GLY A 566 4.80 -11.13 -1.93
C GLY A 566 5.49 -12.25 -2.72
N SER A 567 5.81 -11.99 -3.99
CA SER A 567 6.61 -12.90 -4.82
C SER A 567 8.08 -12.51 -4.80
N ILE A 568 8.96 -13.51 -4.91
CA ILE A 568 10.40 -13.31 -5.07
C ILE A 568 10.77 -13.61 -6.52
N VAL A 569 11.38 -12.66 -7.20
CA VAL A 569 11.93 -12.83 -8.54
C VAL A 569 13.45 -12.75 -8.45
N LEU A 570 14.13 -13.85 -8.75
CA LEU A 570 15.57 -13.97 -8.76
C LEU A 570 16.06 -14.05 -10.22
N THR A 571 16.89 -13.08 -10.62
CA THR A 571 17.50 -12.98 -11.95
C THR A 571 18.99 -13.22 -11.84
N LEU A 572 19.49 -14.31 -12.40
CA LEU A 572 20.91 -14.71 -12.30
C LEU A 572 21.62 -14.58 -13.66
N PRO A 573 22.93 -14.25 -13.68
CA PRO A 573 23.74 -14.29 -14.90
C PRO A 573 23.78 -15.69 -15.54
N GLN A 574 24.00 -15.76 -16.85
CA GLN A 574 23.93 -17.03 -17.60
C GLN A 574 24.97 -18.07 -17.18
N ASP A 575 26.13 -17.61 -16.73
CA ASP A 575 27.29 -18.40 -16.29
C ASP A 575 27.28 -18.68 -14.78
N PHE A 576 26.25 -18.23 -14.06
CA PHE A 576 26.20 -18.34 -12.60
C PHE A 576 25.72 -19.72 -12.13
N ASN A 577 26.54 -20.39 -11.31
CA ASN A 577 26.19 -21.64 -10.65
C ASN A 577 25.76 -21.34 -9.20
N ALA A 578 24.71 -21.99 -8.73
CA ALA A 578 24.18 -21.76 -7.37
C ALA A 578 23.37 -22.96 -6.88
N THR A 579 23.14 -23.01 -5.58
CA THR A 579 22.17 -23.93 -4.97
C THR A 579 21.05 -23.11 -4.35
N ILE A 580 19.82 -23.30 -4.80
CA ILE A 580 18.63 -22.64 -4.25
C ILE A 580 18.04 -23.52 -3.15
N GLU A 581 17.87 -22.95 -1.97
CA GLU A 581 17.16 -23.56 -0.86
C GLU A 581 15.86 -22.81 -0.62
N THR A 582 14.76 -23.56 -0.55
CA THR A 582 13.45 -22.96 -0.27
C THR A 582 12.51 -23.94 0.42
N ASP A 583 11.66 -23.41 1.28
CA ASP A 583 10.52 -24.10 1.87
C ASP A 583 9.22 -23.88 1.08
N SER A 584 9.23 -23.04 0.04
CA SER A 584 8.07 -22.77 -0.78
C SER A 584 7.68 -23.97 -1.66
N ASN A 585 6.37 -24.19 -1.80
CA ASN A 585 5.84 -25.35 -2.50
C ASN A 585 6.10 -25.33 -4.02
N SER A 586 6.30 -24.15 -4.62
CA SER A 586 6.55 -23.98 -6.05
C SER A 586 7.72 -23.02 -6.32
N VAL A 587 8.71 -23.51 -7.07
CA VAL A 587 9.73 -22.68 -7.73
C VAL A 587 9.40 -22.73 -9.21
N ASN A 588 9.01 -21.60 -9.79
CA ASN A 588 8.89 -21.50 -11.24
C ASN A 588 10.25 -21.16 -11.82
N ASN A 589 10.61 -21.88 -12.86
CA ASN A 589 11.89 -21.75 -13.50
C ASN A 589 11.69 -21.31 -14.95
N GLU A 590 12.28 -20.17 -15.30
CA GLU A 590 12.25 -19.60 -16.63
C GLU A 590 13.64 -19.73 -17.24
N GLY A 591 13.90 -20.88 -17.89
CA GLY A 591 15.08 -21.08 -18.72
C GLY A 591 16.36 -21.62 -18.04
N LEU A 592 16.30 -22.18 -16.83
CA LEU A 592 17.44 -22.88 -16.20
C LEU A 592 17.27 -24.40 -16.23
N THR A 593 18.39 -25.14 -16.33
CA THR A 593 18.37 -26.58 -16.03
C THR A 593 18.57 -26.74 -14.53
N LEU A 594 17.48 -27.01 -13.81
CA LEU A 594 17.52 -27.25 -12.36
C LEU A 594 17.60 -28.75 -12.10
N THR A 595 18.58 -29.18 -11.31
CA THR A 595 18.66 -30.57 -10.83
C THR A 595 18.32 -30.59 -9.34
N GLU A 596 17.30 -31.36 -8.95
CA GLU A 596 16.98 -31.56 -7.54
C GLU A 596 18.05 -32.44 -6.87
N GLU A 597 18.57 -32.01 -5.72
CA GLU A 597 19.68 -32.70 -5.05
C GLU A 597 19.19 -33.83 -4.12
N GLN A 598 19.95 -34.94 -4.04
CA GLN A 598 19.68 -36.03 -3.10
C GLN A 598 19.86 -35.54 -1.65
N GLY A 599 18.78 -35.58 -0.86
CA GLY A 599 18.71 -34.99 0.49
C GLY A 599 17.63 -33.93 0.64
N SER A 600 16.95 -33.56 -0.45
CA SER A 600 15.74 -32.73 -0.39
C SER A 600 14.67 -33.41 0.48
N SER A 601 14.18 -32.67 1.48
CA SER A 601 13.11 -33.11 2.37
C SER A 601 11.80 -32.45 1.97
N ARG A 602 10.66 -33.02 2.38
CA ARG A 602 9.33 -32.44 2.11
C ARG A 602 9.18 -30.99 2.62
N ARG A 603 10.02 -30.54 3.57
CA ARG A 603 9.99 -29.20 4.18
C ARG A 603 11.03 -28.22 3.61
N LEU A 604 12.06 -28.71 2.92
CA LEU A 604 13.13 -27.88 2.38
C LEU A 604 13.62 -28.51 1.08
N LYS A 605 13.35 -27.83 -0.03
CA LYS A 605 13.74 -28.25 -1.37
C LYS A 605 15.07 -27.60 -1.74
N ARG A 606 15.98 -28.40 -2.29
CA ARG A 606 17.27 -27.92 -2.80
C ARG A 606 17.36 -28.12 -4.31
N TRP A 607 17.62 -27.04 -5.02
CA TRP A 607 17.77 -27.05 -6.47
C TRP A 607 19.16 -26.58 -6.86
N LYS A 608 19.83 -27.34 -7.70
CA LYS A 608 21.16 -27.02 -8.20
C LYS A 608 21.06 -26.37 -9.59
N ILE A 609 21.71 -25.23 -9.74
CA ILE A 609 21.93 -24.53 -11.02
C ILE A 609 23.36 -24.82 -11.47
N GLY A 610 23.50 -25.45 -12.64
CA GLY A 610 24.80 -25.83 -13.22
C GLY A 610 25.60 -26.76 -12.30
N GLN A 611 26.84 -26.42 -11.98
CA GLN A 611 27.72 -27.22 -11.11
C GLN A 611 27.43 -27.04 -9.61
N GLY A 612 26.45 -26.21 -9.24
CA GLY A 612 26.22 -25.80 -7.86
C GLY A 612 27.22 -24.75 -7.40
N GLY A 613 26.98 -24.17 -6.23
CA GLY A 613 27.79 -23.04 -5.75
C GLY A 613 27.18 -22.41 -4.50
N PRO A 614 27.20 -21.07 -4.37
CA PRO A 614 26.66 -20.38 -3.20
C PRO A 614 25.20 -20.74 -2.96
N VAL A 615 24.84 -20.79 -1.67
CA VAL A 615 23.50 -21.15 -1.23
C VAL A 615 22.61 -19.90 -1.20
N LEU A 616 21.52 -19.96 -1.96
CA LEU A 616 20.53 -18.90 -2.09
C LEU A 616 19.24 -19.35 -1.41
N THR A 617 19.00 -18.84 -0.21
CA THR A 617 17.83 -19.17 0.60
C THR A 617 16.69 -18.21 0.31
N LEU A 618 15.57 -18.74 -0.18
CA LEU A 618 14.41 -17.97 -0.60
C LEU A 618 13.16 -18.49 0.12
N HIS A 619 12.45 -17.58 0.79
CA HIS A 619 11.22 -17.89 1.52
C HIS A 619 10.09 -16.97 1.06
N ALA A 620 9.13 -17.52 0.33
CA ALA A 620 7.86 -16.84 0.04
C ALA A 620 6.74 -17.60 0.74
N GLY A 621 6.07 -16.94 1.70
CA GLY A 621 5.02 -17.56 2.51
C GLY A 621 3.84 -18.05 1.67
N GLU A 622 3.11 -17.11 1.08
CA GLU A 622 1.99 -17.41 0.15
C GLU A 622 2.32 -17.10 -1.31
N GLY A 623 3.39 -16.35 -1.56
CA GLY A 623 3.77 -15.95 -2.90
C GLY A 623 4.58 -16.99 -3.66
N ARG A 624 4.92 -16.64 -4.91
CA ARG A 624 5.70 -17.50 -5.79
C ARG A 624 7.16 -17.08 -5.79
N ILE A 625 8.03 -18.07 -5.96
CA ILE A 625 9.44 -17.86 -6.27
C ILE A 625 9.61 -18.11 -7.76
N ILE A 626 10.14 -17.11 -8.47
CA ILE A 626 10.47 -17.17 -9.89
C ILE A 626 11.97 -17.01 -10.01
N VAL A 627 12.61 -17.96 -10.67
CA VAL A 627 14.04 -17.92 -10.95
C VAL A 627 14.22 -17.89 -12.46
N ARG A 628 14.98 -16.91 -12.96
CA ARG A 628 15.20 -16.69 -14.39
C ARG A 628 16.63 -16.28 -14.71
N ARG A 629 17.02 -16.40 -15.98
CA ARG A 629 18.31 -15.90 -16.49
C ARG A 629 18.21 -14.44 -16.90
N ALA A 630 19.30 -13.68 -16.71
CA ALA A 630 19.44 -12.36 -17.30
C ALA A 630 19.44 -12.45 -18.85
N GLY A 631 18.64 -11.61 -19.50
CA GLY A 631 18.59 -11.48 -20.97
C GLY A 631 17.52 -12.31 -21.69
N GLN A 632 16.44 -12.74 -21.02
CA GLN A 632 15.23 -13.31 -21.64
C GLN A 632 14.00 -12.43 -21.40
#